data_AF-L7FKL6-F1
#
_entry.id   AF-L7FKL6-F1
#
_cell.length_a   1.000
_cell.length_b   1.000
_cell.length_c   1.000
_cell.angle_alpha   90.00
_cell.angle_beta   90.00
_cell.angle_gamma   90.00
#
_symmetry.space_group_name_H-M   'P 1'
#
loop_
_entity.id
_entity.type
_entity.pdbx_description
1 polymer ?
#
loop_
_entity_poly.entity_id
_entity_poly.type
_entity_poly.pdbx_seq_one_letter_code
_entity_poly.pdbx_strand_id
1 'polypeptide(L)'
;MLNNHFFSDNICKSCEETYYKNVEGCVTKVGKYDNCQFVNVVLNSCYECTKLFLLINNTCVTQSEVNNTTNVNSILKTTSEYNDNCIERSSKGCFKCSDGFYLHNSNCVPCKSPCSYCSNEMYCTKCGKYSYATNGKCVEINELLSTCDVMMSTYDGCVVCKDGYMRSSDGKKCDKCDISCKTCSNDGNCFICNDTYYRTPNNITKYCNPQEELTNCVNMTTNGCTQCEDGYALKENLCQKCGENCTFCDKYFECSKCEDDNILINNKLCFFSKFRLFKVFRCKKTNYGLVIVLPIMCIVVILFIIILLKTIILIVFNKKKENVLTENICIFKMKRSNIIMTKLSDDILSNKQEIMFGDDSDKIHIECENRELFCVGNNKKENMKLQITTKEGCDKYLIRTEPQLVTLKSGEACEFEVFLTPFCTMNLCDEIMIISLDLINGKKETTSVKIKAQTENSTRLDYDELIEDKKLGEGSFGIVYKGKYQGNTVAIKK
;
A
#
# COMPACT_ATOMS: atom_id res chain seq x y z
N MET A 1 12.65 -4.26 81.57
CA MET A 1 13.67 -4.72 80.61
C MET A 1 13.55 -3.83 79.39
N LEU A 2 14.48 -2.87 79.26
CA LEU A 2 14.69 -2.10 78.04
C LEU A 2 15.08 -3.08 76.92
N ASN A 3 14.74 -2.88 75.63
CA ASN A 3 15.70 -2.14 74.79
C ASN A 3 15.31 -1.71 73.37
N ASN A 4 14.09 -1.78 72.83
CA ASN A 4 14.04 -1.99 71.36
C ASN A 4 13.50 -0.83 70.49
N HIS A 5 13.85 0.43 70.79
CA HIS A 5 13.32 1.59 70.04
C HIS A 5 14.33 2.75 69.85
N PHE A 6 14.44 3.26 68.61
CA PHE A 6 14.98 4.60 68.34
C PHE A 6 13.84 5.62 68.40
N PHE A 7 13.83 6.47 69.43
CA PHE A 7 12.89 7.58 69.59
C PHE A 7 13.54 8.92 69.22
N SER A 8 12.89 9.66 68.31
CA SER A 8 13.07 11.11 68.15
C SER A 8 11.68 11.70 67.96
N ASP A 9 11.34 12.70 68.78
CA ASP A 9 10.04 13.41 68.83
C ASP A 9 8.82 12.56 69.22
N ASN A 10 8.94 11.67 70.22
CA ASN A 10 7.84 10.84 70.76
C ASN A 10 7.11 9.95 69.73
N ILE A 11 7.69 9.73 68.55
CA ILE A 11 7.17 8.83 67.53
C ILE A 11 8.20 7.70 67.33
N CYS A 12 7.77 6.45 67.51
CA CYS A 12 8.60 5.28 67.22
C CYS A 12 8.92 5.24 65.71
N LYS A 13 10.17 5.52 65.32
CA LYS A 13 10.59 5.58 63.90
C LYS A 13 10.99 4.21 63.34
N SER A 14 11.51 3.29 64.16
CA SER A 14 11.91 1.94 63.75
C SER A 14 11.71 0.91 64.87
N CYS A 15 11.37 -0.32 64.49
CA CYS A 15 11.34 -1.49 65.38
C CYS A 15 12.59 -2.35 65.14
N GLU A 16 12.99 -3.16 66.11
CA GLU A 16 14.04 -4.18 65.90
C GLU A 16 13.67 -5.22 64.84
N GLU A 17 14.67 -5.94 64.30
CA GLU A 17 14.54 -6.81 63.12
C GLU A 17 13.45 -7.90 63.26
N THR A 18 13.16 -8.36 64.48
CA THR A 18 12.14 -9.37 64.81
C THR A 18 10.72 -8.80 64.96
N TYR A 19 10.55 -7.48 64.86
CA TYR A 19 9.29 -6.77 65.04
C TYR A 19 8.94 -5.94 63.80
N TYR A 20 7.65 -5.68 63.59
CA TYR A 20 7.16 -4.73 62.57
C TYR A 20 6.21 -3.72 63.21
N LYS A 21 6.12 -2.52 62.64
CA LYS A 21 5.27 -1.43 63.15
C LYS A 21 3.84 -1.59 62.62
N ASN A 22 2.85 -1.76 63.50
CA ASN A 22 1.43 -1.64 63.16
C ASN A 22 0.86 -0.29 63.69
N VAL A 23 -0.46 -0.14 63.65
CA VAL A 23 -1.18 1.08 64.11
C VAL A 23 -1.06 1.33 65.62
N GLU A 24 -0.79 0.30 66.42
CA GLU A 24 -0.76 0.30 67.89
C GLU A 24 0.67 0.24 68.47
N GLY A 25 1.68 -0.19 67.70
CA GLY A 25 3.07 -0.29 68.16
C GLY A 25 3.93 -1.28 67.37
N CYS A 26 5.05 -1.73 67.96
CA CYS A 26 5.89 -2.80 67.38
C CYS A 26 5.36 -4.18 67.79
N VAL A 27 5.00 -5.01 66.82
CA VAL A 27 4.44 -6.36 67.02
C VAL A 27 5.44 -7.40 66.51
N THR A 28 5.56 -8.53 67.21
CA THR A 28 6.44 -9.65 66.81
C THR A 28 6.02 -10.24 65.47
N LYS A 29 6.99 -10.50 64.60
CA LYS A 29 6.79 -11.28 63.38
C LYS A 29 6.62 -12.76 63.76
N VAL A 30 5.40 -13.28 63.66
CA VAL A 30 5.07 -14.69 63.99
C VAL A 30 4.18 -15.28 62.88
N GLY A 31 4.42 -16.53 62.49
CA GLY A 31 3.62 -17.26 61.50
C GLY A 31 3.84 -16.73 60.08
N LYS A 32 2.81 -16.13 59.47
CA LYS A 32 2.89 -15.64 58.07
C LYS A 32 3.91 -14.51 57.83
N TYR A 33 4.41 -13.91 58.90
CA TYR A 33 5.43 -12.85 58.87
C TYR A 33 6.83 -13.36 59.25
N ASP A 34 6.97 -14.65 59.52
CA ASP A 34 8.27 -15.25 59.81
C ASP A 34 9.20 -15.04 58.62
N ASN A 35 10.42 -14.56 58.90
CA ASN A 35 11.44 -14.25 57.89
C ASN A 35 11.04 -13.14 56.88
N CYS A 36 10.01 -12.36 57.20
CA CYS A 36 9.63 -11.18 56.45
C CYS A 36 10.49 -9.97 56.87
N GLN A 37 11.24 -9.39 55.94
CA GLN A 37 12.03 -8.19 56.20
C GLN A 37 11.12 -6.96 56.35
N PHE A 38 10.15 -6.81 55.46
CA PHE A 38 9.21 -5.68 55.44
C PHE A 38 7.76 -6.16 55.36
N VAL A 39 6.91 -5.75 56.31
CA VAL A 39 5.49 -6.12 56.37
C VAL A 39 4.62 -4.98 55.82
N ASN A 40 3.68 -5.30 54.94
CA ASN A 40 2.65 -4.37 54.50
C ASN A 40 1.41 -4.52 55.40
N VAL A 41 1.22 -3.55 56.30
CA VAL A 41 0.13 -3.55 57.29
C VAL A 41 -1.24 -3.38 56.64
N VAL A 42 -1.32 -2.64 55.52
CA VAL A 42 -2.58 -2.35 54.82
C VAL A 42 -3.13 -3.60 54.13
N LEU A 43 -2.23 -4.38 53.51
CA LEU A 43 -2.58 -5.61 52.78
C LEU A 43 -2.49 -6.87 53.66
N ASN A 44 -2.11 -6.72 54.93
CA ASN A 44 -1.91 -7.82 55.88
C ASN A 44 -1.01 -8.93 55.29
N SER A 45 0.08 -8.52 54.62
CA SER A 45 0.96 -9.37 53.80
C SER A 45 2.44 -9.07 54.02
N CYS A 46 3.32 -10.04 53.75
CA CYS A 46 4.74 -9.77 53.64
C CYS A 46 5.05 -9.07 52.30
N TYR A 47 5.83 -7.98 52.34
CA TYR A 47 6.23 -7.21 51.16
C TYR A 47 7.57 -7.69 50.60
N GLU A 48 8.52 -8.00 51.47
CA GLU A 48 9.84 -8.50 51.08
C GLU A 48 10.37 -9.43 52.16
N CYS A 49 10.81 -10.60 51.74
CA CYS A 49 11.45 -11.59 52.57
C CYS A 49 12.93 -11.28 52.77
N THR A 50 13.52 -11.80 53.86
CA THR A 50 14.98 -11.79 54.03
C THR A 50 15.64 -12.52 52.85
N LYS A 51 16.86 -12.12 52.45
CA LYS A 51 17.55 -12.60 51.23
C LYS A 51 17.60 -14.13 51.00
N LEU A 52 17.43 -14.94 52.03
CA LEU A 52 17.43 -16.41 51.99
C LEU A 52 16.05 -17.04 51.76
N PHE A 53 14.99 -16.22 51.67
CA PHE A 53 13.60 -16.66 51.58
C PHE A 53 12.91 -16.08 50.35
N LEU A 54 12.00 -16.86 49.77
CA LEU A 54 11.22 -16.46 48.61
C LEU A 54 9.80 -16.10 49.06
N LEU A 55 9.24 -15.03 48.48
CA LEU A 55 7.87 -14.61 48.75
C LEU A 55 6.91 -15.40 47.84
N ILE A 56 6.04 -16.21 48.45
CA ILE A 56 4.99 -16.99 47.77
C ILE A 56 3.67 -16.74 48.49
N ASN A 57 2.62 -16.34 47.77
CA ASN A 57 1.29 -16.08 48.33
C ASN A 57 1.35 -15.22 49.61
N ASN A 58 2.17 -14.16 49.60
CA ASN A 58 2.39 -13.25 50.73
C ASN A 58 3.09 -13.84 51.98
N THR A 59 3.68 -15.02 51.86
CA THR A 59 4.44 -15.71 52.92
C THR A 59 5.86 -16.03 52.48
N CYS A 60 6.81 -16.04 53.42
CA CYS A 60 8.22 -16.32 53.15
C CYS A 60 8.52 -17.81 53.36
N VAL A 61 8.98 -18.49 52.32
CA VAL A 61 9.34 -19.91 52.38
C VAL A 61 10.83 -20.14 52.11
N THR A 62 11.38 -21.19 52.72
CA THR A 62 12.79 -21.60 52.57
C THR A 62 13.03 -22.30 51.23
N GLN A 63 14.22 -22.13 50.68
CA GLN A 63 14.70 -22.86 49.52
C GLN A 63 14.91 -24.34 49.91
N SER A 64 14.00 -25.23 49.53
CA SER A 64 14.24 -26.68 49.65
C SER A 64 15.51 -27.04 48.87
N GLU A 65 16.39 -27.84 49.47
CA GLU A 65 17.67 -28.27 48.93
C GLU A 65 17.51 -28.90 47.53
N VAL A 66 17.98 -28.21 46.48
CA VAL A 66 18.18 -28.82 45.16
C VAL A 66 19.68 -28.87 44.90
N ASN A 67 20.19 -30.10 44.91
CA ASN A 67 21.57 -30.45 44.63
C ASN A 67 22.03 -30.07 43.21
N ASN A 68 23.32 -29.74 43.16
CA ASN A 68 24.28 -29.85 42.06
C ASN A 68 24.47 -28.70 41.06
N THR A 69 25.54 -27.94 41.36
CA THR A 69 26.61 -27.49 40.46
C THR A 69 26.24 -26.63 39.25
N THR A 70 26.43 -25.32 39.39
CA THR A 70 27.45 -24.54 38.62
C THR A 70 27.51 -23.08 39.10
N ASN A 71 28.74 -22.59 39.26
CA ASN A 71 29.21 -21.22 39.46
C ASN A 71 28.22 -20.12 39.92
N VAL A 72 28.40 -19.72 41.18
CA VAL A 72 27.73 -18.60 41.83
C VAL A 72 28.35 -17.27 41.36
N ASN A 73 27.68 -16.66 40.38
CA ASN A 73 27.52 -15.22 40.23
C ASN A 73 26.27 -14.97 39.38
N SER A 74 25.09 -15.29 39.92
CA SER A 74 23.82 -14.85 39.32
C SER A 74 22.69 -14.81 40.35
N ILE A 75 21.89 -13.75 40.24
CA ILE A 75 20.60 -13.55 40.89
C ILE A 75 19.75 -14.81 40.64
N LEU A 76 19.39 -15.50 41.73
CA LEU A 76 18.77 -16.82 41.72
C LEU A 76 17.47 -16.84 40.89
N LYS A 77 17.49 -17.61 39.80
CA LYS A 77 16.32 -17.99 39.00
C LYS A 77 15.94 -19.43 39.34
N THR A 78 14.81 -19.64 40.00
CA THR A 78 14.24 -20.98 40.24
C THR A 78 13.03 -21.18 39.35
N THR A 79 13.08 -22.21 38.49
CA THR A 79 11.93 -22.72 37.74
C THR A 79 10.98 -23.45 38.68
N SER A 80 9.70 -23.09 38.65
CA SER A 80 8.66 -23.32 39.67
C SER A 80 8.31 -24.80 39.94
N GLU A 81 8.43 -25.19 41.22
CA GLU A 81 7.78 -26.36 41.85
C GLU A 81 6.34 -26.05 42.33
N TYR A 82 5.84 -24.82 42.07
CA TYR A 82 4.58 -24.29 42.56
C TYR A 82 3.62 -23.99 41.40
N ASN A 83 2.34 -24.36 41.53
CA ASN A 83 1.29 -24.17 40.53
C ASN A 83 0.73 -22.72 40.53
N ASP A 84 1.61 -21.72 40.54
CA ASP A 84 1.27 -20.29 40.64
C ASP A 84 1.59 -19.50 39.36
N ASN A 85 1.93 -20.19 38.27
CA ASN A 85 2.21 -19.62 36.95
C ASN A 85 3.36 -18.59 36.94
N CYS A 86 4.27 -18.64 37.91
CA CYS A 86 5.43 -17.75 38.01
C CYS A 86 6.72 -18.44 37.55
N ILE A 87 7.35 -17.93 36.49
CA ILE A 87 8.60 -18.45 35.91
C ILE A 87 9.83 -18.00 36.72
N GLU A 88 9.89 -16.73 37.12
CA GLU A 88 11.03 -16.18 37.88
C GLU A 88 10.53 -15.37 39.08
N ARG A 89 11.09 -15.67 40.26
CA ARG A 89 10.73 -15.04 41.55
C ARG A 89 11.96 -14.62 42.35
N SER A 90 11.74 -13.72 43.30
CA SER A 90 12.76 -13.22 44.22
C SER A 90 12.20 -13.12 45.64
N SER A 91 12.96 -12.55 46.58
CA SER A 91 12.49 -12.18 47.92
C SER A 91 11.32 -11.18 47.91
N LYS A 92 11.06 -10.52 46.78
CA LYS A 92 9.92 -9.58 46.56
C LYS A 92 8.73 -10.21 45.83
N GLY A 93 8.79 -11.51 45.59
CA GLY A 93 7.75 -12.28 44.91
C GLY A 93 8.04 -12.48 43.44
N CYS A 94 7.00 -12.81 42.67
CA CYS A 94 7.13 -13.05 41.25
C CYS A 94 7.49 -11.76 40.51
N PHE A 95 8.38 -11.86 39.53
CA PHE A 95 8.63 -10.75 38.60
C PHE A 95 8.49 -11.17 37.13
N LYS A 96 8.27 -12.46 36.85
CA LYS A 96 7.98 -12.97 35.50
C LYS A 96 6.98 -14.12 35.54
N CYS A 97 5.84 -13.91 34.89
CA CYS A 97 4.76 -14.90 34.78
C CYS A 97 4.90 -15.76 33.52
N SER A 98 4.23 -16.92 33.52
CA SER A 98 4.07 -17.74 32.33
C SER A 98 3.14 -17.12 31.31
N ASP A 99 3.26 -17.59 30.07
CA ASP A 99 2.41 -17.16 28.97
C ASP A 99 0.91 -17.30 29.34
N GLY A 100 0.11 -16.28 28.99
CA GLY A 100 -1.30 -16.20 29.40
C GLY A 100 -1.57 -15.52 30.74
N PHE A 101 -0.53 -15.07 31.47
CA PHE A 101 -0.66 -14.37 32.75
C PHE A 101 0.11 -13.05 32.75
N TYR A 102 -0.44 -12.03 33.42
CA TYR A 102 0.23 -10.74 33.65
C TYR A 102 0.59 -10.55 35.12
N LEU A 103 1.61 -9.74 35.38
CA LEU A 103 2.08 -9.46 36.73
C LEU A 103 1.20 -8.41 37.41
N HIS A 104 0.58 -8.76 38.52
CA HIS A 104 -0.17 -7.84 39.37
C HIS A 104 0.17 -8.09 40.83
N ASN A 105 0.73 -7.08 41.52
CA ASN A 105 1.15 -7.16 42.93
C ASN A 105 2.03 -8.39 43.24
N SER A 106 3.08 -8.61 42.44
CA SER A 106 4.01 -9.75 42.55
C SER A 106 3.36 -11.13 42.39
N ASN A 107 2.14 -11.20 41.85
CA ASN A 107 1.40 -12.43 41.54
C ASN A 107 1.02 -12.49 40.06
N CYS A 108 0.81 -13.69 39.53
CA CYS A 108 0.44 -13.92 38.14
C CYS A 108 -1.07 -14.09 37.99
N VAL A 109 -1.71 -13.16 37.29
CA VAL A 109 -3.15 -13.12 37.07
C VAL A 109 -3.47 -13.51 35.62
N PRO A 110 -4.44 -14.39 35.35
CA PRO A 110 -4.74 -14.85 34.00
C PRO A 110 -5.29 -13.72 33.13
N CYS A 111 -4.89 -13.70 31.85
CA CYS A 111 -5.44 -12.80 30.85
C CYS A 111 -6.90 -13.16 30.52
N LYS A 112 -7.71 -12.16 30.21
CA LYS A 112 -9.11 -12.35 29.79
C LYS A 112 -9.18 -12.85 28.33
N SER A 113 -9.88 -13.97 28.10
CA SER A 113 -10.15 -14.49 26.74
C SER A 113 -10.84 -13.42 25.87
N PRO A 114 -10.50 -13.24 24.57
CA PRO A 114 -9.63 -14.07 23.71
C PRO A 114 -8.16 -13.60 23.65
N CYS A 115 -7.64 -13.01 24.72
CA CYS A 115 -6.25 -12.55 24.80
C CYS A 115 -5.27 -13.67 25.17
N SER A 116 -4.13 -13.78 24.48
CA SER A 116 -3.04 -14.71 24.83
C SER A 116 -1.91 -14.08 25.63
N TYR A 117 -1.63 -12.79 25.45
CA TYR A 117 -0.68 -12.05 26.29
C TYR A 117 -1.26 -10.67 26.59
N CYS A 118 -1.23 -10.26 27.84
CA CYS A 118 -1.77 -8.99 28.30
C CYS A 118 -0.78 -8.29 29.22
N SER A 119 -0.84 -6.95 29.27
CA SER A 119 -0.07 -6.15 30.24
C SER A 119 -0.89 -5.85 31.49
N ASN A 120 -2.21 -5.81 31.36
CA ASN A 120 -3.18 -5.70 32.44
C ASN A 120 -4.53 -6.28 31.98
N GLU A 121 -5.56 -6.21 32.84
CA GLU A 121 -6.89 -6.74 32.55
C GLU A 121 -7.53 -6.16 31.27
N MET A 122 -7.25 -4.90 30.93
CA MET A 122 -7.88 -4.18 29.82
C MET A 122 -7.03 -4.11 28.54
N TYR A 123 -5.74 -4.42 28.63
CA TYR A 123 -4.79 -4.23 27.54
C TYR A 123 -4.12 -5.54 27.15
N CYS A 124 -4.50 -6.03 25.98
CA CYS A 124 -3.94 -7.21 25.35
C CYS A 124 -2.78 -6.83 24.42
N THR A 125 -1.63 -7.45 24.63
CA THR A 125 -0.44 -7.31 23.79
C THR A 125 -0.40 -8.34 22.66
N LYS A 126 -1.11 -9.47 22.79
CA LYS A 126 -1.25 -10.46 21.71
C LYS A 126 -2.52 -11.30 21.86
N CYS A 127 -3.28 -11.39 20.77
CA CYS A 127 -4.54 -12.12 20.72
C CYS A 127 -4.36 -13.61 20.50
N GLY A 128 -5.37 -14.38 20.90
CA GLY A 128 -5.47 -15.81 20.62
C GLY A 128 -5.67 -16.12 19.15
N LYS A 129 -5.56 -17.41 18.83
CA LYS A 129 -5.80 -17.92 17.49
C LYS A 129 -7.20 -17.49 17.03
N TYR A 130 -7.31 -16.95 15.81
CA TYR A 130 -8.57 -16.44 15.24
C TYR A 130 -9.10 -15.14 15.87
N SER A 131 -8.21 -14.30 16.41
CA SER A 131 -8.55 -12.95 16.90
C SER A 131 -7.45 -11.96 16.54
N TYR A 132 -7.82 -10.70 16.28
CA TYR A 132 -6.88 -9.63 15.94
C TYR A 132 -6.95 -8.47 16.93
N ALA A 133 -5.83 -7.75 17.08
CA ALA A 133 -5.71 -6.66 18.03
C ALA A 133 -6.18 -5.33 17.41
N THR A 134 -7.13 -4.67 18.07
CA THR A 134 -7.57 -3.31 17.76
C THR A 134 -7.48 -2.47 19.03
N ASN A 135 -6.61 -1.45 19.05
CA ASN A 135 -6.41 -0.56 20.20
C ASN A 135 -6.16 -1.30 21.53
N GLY A 136 -5.38 -2.38 21.50
CA GLY A 136 -5.08 -3.20 22.69
C GLY A 136 -6.23 -4.11 23.13
N LYS A 137 -7.30 -4.27 22.33
CA LYS A 137 -8.37 -5.24 22.56
C LYS A 137 -8.40 -6.28 21.45
N CYS A 138 -8.72 -7.52 21.79
CA CYS A 138 -8.87 -8.58 20.80
C CYS A 138 -10.30 -8.67 20.29
N VAL A 139 -10.43 -8.73 18.98
CA VAL A 139 -11.69 -8.94 18.26
C VAL A 139 -11.62 -10.26 17.52
N GLU A 140 -12.65 -11.09 17.64
CA GLU A 140 -12.72 -12.40 16.99
C GLU A 140 -12.94 -12.27 15.47
N ILE A 141 -12.35 -13.18 14.70
CA ILE A 141 -12.26 -13.11 13.23
C ILE A 141 -13.49 -13.66 12.48
N ASN A 142 -14.54 -14.08 13.19
CA ASN A 142 -15.68 -14.82 12.61
C ASN A 142 -16.36 -14.10 11.42
N GLU A 143 -16.44 -12.77 11.44
CA GLU A 143 -16.98 -12.01 10.29
C GLU A 143 -16.04 -12.03 9.08
N LEU A 144 -14.73 -11.91 9.29
CA LEU A 144 -13.74 -11.88 8.20
C LEU A 144 -13.59 -13.25 7.52
N LEU A 145 -13.76 -14.37 8.24
CA LEU A 145 -13.79 -15.71 7.63
C LEU A 145 -14.93 -15.92 6.64
N SER A 146 -16.04 -15.17 6.80
CA SER A 146 -17.17 -15.28 5.89
C SER A 146 -16.85 -14.68 4.51
N THR A 147 -16.03 -13.62 4.46
CA THR A 147 -15.74 -12.84 3.24
C THR A 147 -14.32 -13.03 2.70
N CYS A 148 -13.38 -13.52 3.51
CA CYS A 148 -11.99 -13.73 3.15
C CYS A 148 -11.72 -15.18 2.72
N ASP A 149 -10.99 -15.35 1.62
CA ASP A 149 -10.55 -16.66 1.11
C ASP A 149 -9.15 -17.01 1.62
N VAL A 150 -8.22 -16.04 1.56
CA VAL A 150 -6.85 -16.20 2.06
C VAL A 150 -6.52 -15.11 3.08
N MET A 151 -6.35 -15.52 4.34
CA MET A 151 -5.99 -14.63 5.45
C MET A 151 -4.53 -14.17 5.38
N MET A 152 -4.25 -12.98 5.92
CA MET A 152 -2.86 -12.58 6.22
C MET A 152 -2.26 -13.45 7.32
N SER A 153 -0.93 -13.59 7.33
CA SER A 153 -0.19 -14.35 8.33
C SER A 153 -0.37 -13.82 9.76
N THR A 154 -0.69 -12.53 9.88
CA THR A 154 -1.00 -11.79 11.11
C THR A 154 -2.46 -11.95 11.56
N TYR A 155 -3.33 -12.54 10.75
CA TYR A 155 -4.78 -12.69 10.98
C TYR A 155 -5.53 -11.37 11.22
N ASP A 156 -4.95 -10.23 10.87
CA ASP A 156 -5.54 -8.88 11.01
C ASP A 156 -6.11 -8.32 9.69
N GLY A 157 -6.19 -9.17 8.66
CA GLY A 157 -6.79 -8.82 7.39
C GLY A 157 -6.72 -9.94 6.36
N CYS A 158 -7.02 -9.59 5.13
CA CYS A 158 -7.23 -10.55 4.05
C CYS A 158 -6.33 -10.26 2.84
N VAL A 159 -5.63 -11.30 2.37
CA VAL A 159 -4.81 -11.23 1.15
C VAL A 159 -5.70 -11.38 -0.08
N VAL A 160 -6.62 -12.35 -0.05
CA VAL A 160 -7.53 -12.66 -1.16
C VAL A 160 -8.96 -12.74 -0.64
N CYS A 161 -9.81 -11.83 -1.09
CA CYS A 161 -11.23 -11.84 -0.79
C CYS A 161 -11.97 -12.87 -1.66
N LYS A 162 -13.07 -13.43 -1.15
CA LYS A 162 -13.95 -14.31 -1.94
C LYS A 162 -14.62 -13.54 -3.07
N ASP A 163 -15.06 -14.25 -4.10
CA ASP A 163 -15.86 -13.69 -5.19
C ASP A 163 -17.05 -12.87 -4.64
N GLY A 164 -17.28 -11.71 -5.26
CA GLY A 164 -18.26 -10.72 -4.78
C GLY A 164 -17.72 -9.73 -3.75
N TYR A 165 -16.45 -9.83 -3.34
CA TYR A 165 -15.80 -8.89 -2.43
C TYR A 165 -14.45 -8.38 -2.98
N MET A 166 -14.14 -7.12 -2.72
CA MET A 166 -12.84 -6.49 -2.98
C MET A 166 -12.10 -6.20 -1.68
N ARG A 167 -10.79 -6.15 -1.76
CA ARG A 167 -9.96 -5.82 -0.61
C ARG A 167 -10.06 -4.32 -0.31
N SER A 168 -10.38 -3.97 0.94
CA SER A 168 -10.36 -2.60 1.44
C SER A 168 -8.97 -1.98 1.30
N SER A 169 -8.89 -0.65 1.19
CA SER A 169 -7.64 0.09 1.03
C SER A 169 -6.61 -0.18 2.14
N ASP A 170 -7.07 -0.49 3.35
CA ASP A 170 -6.24 -0.84 4.50
C ASP A 170 -5.83 -2.33 4.54
N GLY A 171 -6.38 -3.16 3.64
CA GLY A 171 -6.17 -4.60 3.57
C GLY A 171 -6.79 -5.40 4.71
N LYS A 172 -7.50 -4.76 5.65
CA LYS A 172 -8.01 -5.40 6.86
C LYS A 172 -9.36 -6.07 6.66
N LYS A 173 -10.09 -5.65 5.62
CA LYS A 173 -11.46 -6.07 5.35
C LYS A 173 -11.67 -6.38 3.86
N CYS A 174 -12.73 -7.12 3.60
CA CYS A 174 -13.24 -7.40 2.28
C CYS A 174 -14.61 -6.70 2.14
N ASP A 175 -14.65 -5.65 1.34
CA ASP A 175 -15.86 -4.87 1.08
C ASP A 175 -16.61 -5.48 -0.10
N LYS A 176 -17.95 -5.40 -0.12
CA LYS A 176 -18.72 -5.95 -1.24
C LYS A 176 -18.42 -5.23 -2.54
N CYS A 177 -18.33 -6.00 -3.63
CA CYS A 177 -18.39 -5.46 -4.98
C CYS A 177 -19.73 -4.76 -5.23
N ASP A 178 -19.77 -3.91 -6.25
CA ASP A 178 -21.02 -3.33 -6.77
C ASP A 178 -21.99 -4.44 -7.19
N ILE A 179 -23.30 -4.19 -7.06
CA ILE A 179 -24.36 -5.18 -7.36
C ILE A 179 -24.33 -5.68 -8.81
N SER A 180 -23.81 -4.85 -9.73
CA SER A 180 -23.64 -5.20 -11.14
C SER A 180 -22.53 -6.23 -11.39
N CYS A 181 -21.71 -6.52 -10.39
CA CYS A 181 -20.48 -7.31 -10.51
C CYS A 181 -20.54 -8.63 -9.74
N LYS A 182 -20.11 -9.69 -10.42
CA LYS A 182 -19.79 -10.97 -9.81
C LYS A 182 -18.38 -10.97 -9.22
N THR A 183 -17.42 -10.37 -9.93
CA THR A 183 -16.05 -10.14 -9.44
C THR A 183 -15.57 -8.75 -9.81
N CYS A 184 -14.76 -8.14 -8.95
CA CYS A 184 -14.26 -6.79 -9.13
C CYS A 184 -12.79 -6.67 -8.68
N SER A 185 -12.10 -5.65 -9.19
CA SER A 185 -10.75 -5.29 -8.76
C SER A 185 -10.74 -4.60 -7.39
N ASN A 186 -9.56 -4.42 -6.80
CA ASN A 186 -9.41 -3.67 -5.55
C ASN A 186 -9.83 -2.19 -5.67
N ASP A 187 -9.81 -1.62 -6.88
CA ASP A 187 -10.31 -0.26 -7.16
C ASP A 187 -11.83 -0.24 -7.45
N GLY A 188 -12.49 -1.40 -7.37
CA GLY A 188 -13.90 -1.59 -7.66
C GLY A 188 -14.25 -1.67 -9.15
N ASN A 189 -13.28 -1.88 -10.05
CA ASN A 189 -13.57 -2.09 -11.47
C ASN A 189 -14.13 -3.49 -11.70
N CYS A 190 -15.24 -3.59 -12.42
CA CYS A 190 -15.90 -4.86 -12.68
C CYS A 190 -15.13 -5.71 -13.71
N PHE A 191 -14.80 -6.95 -13.38
CA PHE A 191 -14.21 -7.90 -14.33
C PHE A 191 -15.27 -8.83 -14.93
N ILE A 192 -16.13 -9.39 -14.08
CA ILE A 192 -17.21 -10.29 -14.49
C ILE A 192 -18.53 -9.68 -14.03
N CYS A 193 -19.44 -9.43 -14.97
CA CYS A 193 -20.78 -8.95 -14.65
C CYS A 193 -21.61 -10.04 -13.98
N ASN A 194 -22.54 -9.61 -13.12
CA ASN A 194 -23.57 -10.48 -12.61
C ASN A 194 -24.56 -10.87 -13.74
N ASP A 195 -25.32 -11.95 -13.55
CA ASP A 195 -26.10 -12.59 -14.63
C ASP A 195 -27.19 -11.69 -15.22
N THR A 196 -27.67 -10.70 -14.47
CA THR A 196 -28.68 -9.71 -14.90
C THR A 196 -28.08 -8.42 -15.50
N TYR A 197 -26.75 -8.36 -15.62
CA TYR A 197 -26.01 -7.22 -16.14
C TYR A 197 -25.17 -7.62 -17.35
N TYR A 198 -24.72 -6.64 -18.12
CA TYR A 198 -23.88 -6.86 -19.29
C TYR A 198 -22.80 -5.80 -19.48
N ARG A 199 -21.74 -6.17 -20.19
CA ARG A 199 -20.69 -5.27 -20.64
C ARG A 199 -20.15 -5.71 -21.99
N THR A 200 -20.24 -4.84 -22.98
CA THR A 200 -19.69 -5.12 -24.31
C THR A 200 -18.18 -4.85 -24.34
N PRO A 201 -17.41 -5.50 -25.24
CA PRO A 201 -15.96 -5.30 -25.33
C PRO A 201 -15.53 -3.84 -25.57
N ASN A 202 -16.40 -3.05 -26.20
CA ASN A 202 -16.13 -1.65 -26.54
C ASN A 202 -16.66 -0.66 -25.48
N ASN A 203 -17.38 -1.13 -24.47
CA ASN A 203 -17.89 -0.30 -23.38
C ASN A 203 -16.96 -0.40 -22.16
N ILE A 204 -16.06 0.58 -22.04
CA ILE A 204 -15.06 0.65 -20.96
C ILE A 204 -15.62 1.44 -19.77
N THR A 205 -16.74 0.98 -19.22
CA THR A 205 -17.35 1.54 -17.99
C THR A 205 -16.77 0.88 -16.74
N LYS A 206 -16.83 1.57 -15.59
CA LYS A 206 -16.36 1.01 -14.32
C LYS A 206 -17.24 -0.17 -13.85
N TYR A 207 -18.55 -0.06 -14.08
CA TYR A 207 -19.59 -1.00 -13.67
C TYR A 207 -20.28 -1.62 -14.90
N CYS A 208 -21.00 -2.71 -14.70
CA CYS A 208 -21.79 -3.32 -15.77
C CYS A 208 -23.17 -2.66 -15.89
N ASN A 209 -23.75 -2.68 -17.09
CA ASN A 209 -25.04 -2.06 -17.38
C ASN A 209 -26.18 -3.07 -17.21
N PRO A 210 -27.39 -2.66 -16.81
CA PRO A 210 -28.54 -3.55 -16.68
C PRO A 210 -28.92 -4.18 -18.02
N GLN A 211 -29.20 -5.48 -18.07
CA GLN A 211 -29.63 -6.14 -19.31
C GLN A 211 -30.95 -5.59 -19.88
N GLU A 212 -31.78 -4.93 -19.07
CA GLU A 212 -33.00 -4.24 -19.53
C GLU A 212 -32.73 -3.16 -20.59
N GLU A 213 -31.50 -2.64 -20.66
CA GLU A 213 -31.09 -1.68 -21.69
C GLU A 213 -30.80 -2.33 -23.05
N LEU A 214 -30.66 -3.66 -23.11
CA LEU A 214 -30.49 -4.41 -24.35
C LEU A 214 -31.85 -4.57 -25.05
N THR A 215 -32.08 -3.75 -26.07
CA THR A 215 -33.32 -3.77 -26.86
C THR A 215 -33.15 -4.54 -28.17
N ASN A 216 -34.24 -5.20 -28.62
CA ASN A 216 -34.33 -5.91 -29.91
C ASN A 216 -33.38 -7.12 -30.03
N CYS A 217 -33.19 -7.86 -28.92
CA CYS A 217 -32.32 -9.03 -28.85
C CYS A 217 -33.12 -10.29 -28.57
N VAL A 218 -32.86 -11.35 -29.35
CA VAL A 218 -33.47 -12.66 -29.16
C VAL A 218 -32.74 -13.45 -28.06
N ASN A 219 -31.41 -13.41 -28.06
CA ASN A 219 -30.57 -14.08 -27.07
C ASN A 219 -29.55 -13.09 -26.51
N MET A 220 -29.46 -13.02 -25.18
CA MET A 220 -28.57 -12.12 -24.44
C MET A 220 -27.64 -12.88 -23.50
N THR A 221 -26.47 -12.29 -23.25
CA THR A 221 -25.46 -12.79 -22.31
C THR A 221 -24.85 -11.61 -21.55
N THR A 222 -23.99 -11.88 -20.57
CA THR A 222 -23.22 -10.86 -19.86
C THR A 222 -22.28 -10.05 -20.76
N ASN A 223 -22.05 -10.46 -22.01
CA ASN A 223 -21.24 -9.73 -22.98
C ASN A 223 -22.07 -8.87 -23.96
N GLY A 224 -23.39 -8.81 -23.76
CA GLY A 224 -24.35 -8.19 -24.67
C GLY A 224 -25.16 -9.22 -25.45
N CYS A 225 -25.74 -8.80 -26.57
CA CYS A 225 -26.58 -9.64 -27.41
C CYS A 225 -25.75 -10.59 -28.27
N THR A 226 -26.28 -11.79 -28.50
CA THR A 226 -25.69 -12.80 -29.39
C THR A 226 -26.52 -12.98 -30.66
N GLN A 227 -27.81 -12.66 -30.59
CA GLN A 227 -28.74 -12.71 -31.71
C GLN A 227 -29.74 -11.57 -31.62
N CYS A 228 -29.99 -10.90 -32.74
CA CYS A 228 -30.94 -9.80 -32.86
C CYS A 228 -32.28 -10.25 -33.44
N GLU A 229 -33.33 -9.49 -33.13
CA GLU A 229 -34.65 -9.65 -33.77
C GLU A 229 -34.58 -9.28 -35.26
N ASP A 230 -35.57 -9.74 -36.03
CA ASP A 230 -35.69 -9.42 -37.46
C ASP A 230 -35.73 -7.89 -37.66
N GLY A 231 -35.03 -7.39 -38.68
CA GLY A 231 -34.85 -5.94 -38.92
C GLY A 231 -33.71 -5.30 -38.12
N TYR A 232 -32.94 -6.06 -37.33
CA TYR A 232 -31.75 -5.59 -36.61
C TYR A 232 -30.53 -6.46 -36.90
N ALA A 233 -29.35 -5.85 -36.99
CA ALA A 233 -28.07 -6.53 -37.14
C ALA A 233 -27.20 -6.37 -35.89
N LEU A 234 -26.44 -7.44 -35.61
CA LEU A 234 -25.50 -7.47 -34.49
C LEU A 234 -24.24 -6.68 -34.82
N LYS A 235 -23.96 -5.64 -34.05
CA LYS A 235 -22.73 -4.87 -34.11
C LYS A 235 -22.20 -4.63 -32.70
N GLU A 236 -20.98 -5.10 -32.44
CA GLU A 236 -20.31 -4.92 -31.14
C GLU A 236 -21.13 -5.45 -29.95
N ASN A 237 -21.81 -6.58 -30.17
CA ASN A 237 -22.75 -7.21 -29.22
C ASN A 237 -23.98 -6.34 -28.87
N LEU A 238 -24.34 -5.38 -29.72
CA LEU A 238 -25.58 -4.60 -29.63
C LEU A 238 -26.38 -4.76 -30.93
N CYS A 239 -27.70 -4.73 -30.81
CA CYS A 239 -28.59 -4.83 -31.96
C CYS A 239 -28.90 -3.44 -32.50
N GLN A 240 -28.47 -3.18 -33.73
CA GLN A 240 -28.69 -1.92 -34.43
C GLN A 240 -29.66 -2.14 -35.58
N LYS A 241 -30.59 -1.19 -35.75
CA LYS A 241 -31.65 -1.28 -36.77
C LYS A 241 -31.06 -1.30 -38.17
N CYS A 242 -31.54 -2.19 -39.02
CA CYS A 242 -31.24 -2.24 -40.44
C CYS A 242 -31.78 -0.97 -41.16
N GLY A 243 -31.31 -0.72 -42.39
CA GLY A 243 -31.85 0.34 -43.25
C GLY A 243 -33.35 0.17 -43.53
N GLU A 244 -34.00 1.24 -44.00
CA GLU A 244 -35.44 1.21 -44.28
C GLU A 244 -35.85 0.06 -45.23
N ASN A 245 -36.99 -0.59 -44.95
CA ASN A 245 -37.59 -1.68 -45.72
C ASN A 245 -36.74 -2.97 -45.84
N CYS A 246 -35.80 -3.18 -44.91
CA CYS A 246 -34.94 -4.37 -44.86
C CYS A 246 -35.31 -5.30 -43.69
N THR A 247 -35.55 -6.58 -43.98
CA THR A 247 -35.86 -7.61 -42.96
C THR A 247 -34.60 -8.31 -42.42
N PHE A 248 -33.58 -8.53 -43.25
CA PHE A 248 -32.29 -9.08 -42.81
C PHE A 248 -31.14 -8.28 -43.39
N CYS A 249 -30.23 -7.83 -42.52
CA CYS A 249 -28.98 -7.17 -42.93
C CYS A 249 -27.76 -7.82 -42.26
N ASP A 250 -26.60 -7.70 -42.90
CA ASP A 250 -25.35 -8.26 -42.40
C ASP A 250 -24.65 -7.33 -41.39
N LYS A 251 -23.46 -7.71 -40.90
CA LYS A 251 -22.66 -6.91 -39.95
C LYS A 251 -22.20 -5.54 -40.49
N TYR A 252 -22.28 -5.33 -41.81
CA TYR A 252 -21.99 -4.06 -42.47
C TYR A 252 -23.27 -3.26 -42.77
N PHE A 253 -24.43 -3.74 -42.28
CA PHE A 253 -25.77 -3.24 -42.57
C PHE A 253 -26.16 -3.32 -44.05
N GLU A 254 -25.55 -4.23 -44.81
CA GLU A 254 -25.97 -4.52 -46.18
C GLU A 254 -27.19 -5.44 -46.18
N CYS A 255 -28.24 -5.06 -46.90
CA CYS A 255 -29.51 -5.77 -46.87
C CYS A 255 -29.43 -7.05 -47.72
N SER A 256 -29.73 -8.20 -47.10
CA SER A 256 -29.77 -9.50 -47.77
C SER A 256 -31.19 -9.94 -48.11
N LYS A 257 -32.20 -9.43 -47.40
CA LYS A 257 -33.62 -9.70 -47.65
C LYS A 257 -34.48 -8.47 -47.33
N CYS A 258 -35.32 -8.07 -48.27
CA CYS A 258 -36.26 -6.98 -48.08
C CYS A 258 -37.61 -7.48 -47.51
N GLU A 259 -38.40 -6.55 -46.96
CA GLU A 259 -39.79 -6.78 -46.59
C GLU A 259 -40.64 -7.10 -47.85
N ASP A 260 -41.71 -7.91 -47.72
CA ASP A 260 -42.55 -8.34 -48.85
C ASP A 260 -42.99 -7.14 -49.71
N ASP A 261 -43.03 -7.32 -51.04
CA ASP A 261 -43.30 -6.29 -52.10
C ASP A 261 -42.12 -5.38 -52.53
N ASN A 262 -40.91 -5.58 -51.99
CA ASN A 262 -39.70 -4.84 -52.38
C ASN A 262 -38.70 -5.68 -53.20
N ILE A 263 -38.05 -5.06 -54.19
CA ILE A 263 -37.02 -5.72 -55.04
C ILE A 263 -35.63 -5.25 -54.61
N LEU A 264 -34.71 -6.19 -54.37
CA LEU A 264 -33.31 -5.93 -54.03
C LEU A 264 -32.53 -5.50 -55.29
N ILE A 265 -31.99 -4.28 -55.30
CA ILE A 265 -31.10 -3.80 -56.38
C ILE A 265 -29.72 -3.50 -55.79
N ASN A 266 -28.68 -4.20 -56.28
CA ASN A 266 -27.26 -4.02 -55.93
C ASN A 266 -26.93 -4.02 -54.43
N ASN A 267 -27.44 -4.98 -53.65
CA ASN A 267 -27.17 -5.16 -52.20
C ASN A 267 -27.44 -3.93 -51.30
N LYS A 268 -28.07 -2.85 -51.80
CA LYS A 268 -28.17 -1.58 -51.08
C LYS A 268 -29.53 -0.88 -51.09
N LEU A 269 -30.46 -1.20 -52.00
CA LEU A 269 -31.78 -0.52 -52.05
C LEU A 269 -32.95 -1.50 -52.19
N CYS A 270 -33.89 -1.42 -51.24
CA CYS A 270 -35.23 -2.02 -51.28
C CYS A 270 -36.25 -0.92 -51.65
N PHE A 271 -36.89 -1.01 -52.81
CA PHE A 271 -37.91 -0.04 -53.25
C PHE A 271 -39.32 -0.64 -53.27
N PHE A 272 -40.28 0.15 -52.76
CA PHE A 272 -41.69 -0.19 -52.64
C PHE A 272 -42.37 -0.24 -54.03
N SER A 273 -42.89 -1.41 -54.43
CA SER A 273 -43.64 -1.54 -55.68
C SER A 273 -45.13 -1.26 -55.49
N LYS A 274 -45.49 0.02 -55.31
CA LYS A 274 -46.89 0.46 -55.50
C LYS A 274 -46.96 1.67 -56.41
N PHE A 275 -47.14 1.37 -57.69
CA PHE A 275 -47.66 2.31 -58.69
C PHE A 275 -49.09 2.69 -58.28
N ARG A 276 -49.28 3.90 -57.76
CA ARG A 276 -50.59 4.56 -57.78
C ARG A 276 -50.42 6.03 -58.16
N LEU A 277 -50.78 6.29 -59.42
CA LEU A 277 -51.29 7.57 -59.91
C LEU A 277 -52.09 8.27 -58.80
N PHE A 278 -51.81 9.54 -58.47
CA PHE A 278 -52.84 10.58 -58.41
C PHE A 278 -52.28 11.99 -58.12
N LYS A 279 -52.89 12.95 -58.82
CA LYS A 279 -53.08 14.39 -58.53
C LYS A 279 -51.94 15.38 -58.75
N VAL A 280 -52.02 15.94 -59.96
CA VAL A 280 -51.71 17.32 -60.34
C VAL A 280 -52.06 18.32 -59.22
N PHE A 281 -51.03 19.01 -58.71
CA PHE A 281 -51.16 20.27 -57.96
C PHE A 281 -50.53 21.40 -58.77
N ARG A 282 -51.30 22.48 -58.97
CA ARG A 282 -50.90 23.69 -59.70
C ARG A 282 -49.80 24.44 -58.94
N CYS A 283 -48.68 24.74 -59.60
CA CYS A 283 -47.69 25.71 -59.14
C CYS A 283 -48.10 27.13 -59.53
N LYS A 284 -48.19 28.03 -58.56
CA LYS A 284 -47.94 29.47 -58.77
C LYS A 284 -46.43 29.68 -58.71
N LYS A 285 -45.84 30.25 -59.76
CA LYS A 285 -44.43 30.67 -59.76
C LYS A 285 -44.26 31.92 -58.89
N THR A 286 -43.45 31.80 -57.85
CA THR A 286 -42.75 32.93 -57.22
C THR A 286 -41.28 32.55 -57.09
N ASN A 287 -40.37 33.46 -57.48
CA ASN A 287 -38.92 33.24 -57.50
C ASN A 287 -38.35 33.17 -56.08
N TYR A 288 -38.39 31.99 -55.46
CA TYR A 288 -37.80 31.70 -54.14
C TYR A 288 -36.27 31.50 -54.16
N GLY A 289 -35.65 31.51 -55.34
CA GLY A 289 -34.21 31.21 -55.50
C GLY A 289 -33.28 32.23 -54.84
N LEU A 290 -33.68 33.50 -54.73
CA LEU A 290 -32.81 34.56 -54.19
C LEU A 290 -33.08 34.83 -52.70
N VAL A 291 -34.31 34.59 -52.22
CA VAL A 291 -34.72 34.83 -50.83
C VAL A 291 -34.23 33.73 -49.88
N ILE A 292 -34.06 32.50 -50.37
CA ILE A 292 -33.64 31.35 -49.54
C ILE A 292 -32.12 31.15 -49.60
N VAL A 293 -31.49 31.34 -50.76
CA VAL A 293 -30.07 31.03 -50.94
C VAL A 293 -29.16 32.02 -50.24
N LEU A 294 -29.51 33.31 -50.24
CA LEU A 294 -28.72 34.37 -49.62
C LEU A 294 -28.53 34.21 -48.10
N PRO A 295 -29.59 33.95 -47.29
CA PRO A 295 -29.41 33.71 -45.86
C PRO A 295 -28.66 32.40 -45.57
N ILE A 296 -28.85 31.34 -46.36
CA ILE A 296 -28.11 30.07 -46.19
C ILE A 296 -26.61 30.29 -46.43
N MET A 297 -26.24 31.03 -47.47
CA MET A 297 -24.84 31.35 -47.74
C MET A 297 -24.21 32.22 -46.64
N CYS A 298 -24.94 33.20 -46.11
CA CYS A 298 -24.47 33.98 -44.97
C CYS A 298 -24.24 33.10 -43.72
N ILE A 299 -25.11 32.13 -43.45
CA ILE A 299 -24.95 31.20 -42.31
C ILE A 299 -23.68 30.34 -42.50
N VAL A 300 -23.43 29.82 -43.70
CA VAL A 300 -22.23 29.01 -43.99
C VAL A 300 -20.94 29.82 -43.80
N VAL A 301 -20.93 31.08 -44.25
CA VAL A 301 -19.76 31.97 -44.05
C VAL A 301 -19.53 32.26 -42.57
N ILE A 302 -20.60 32.52 -41.79
CA ILE A 302 -20.49 32.73 -40.34
C ILE A 302 -19.95 31.47 -39.64
N LEU A 303 -20.44 30.29 -40.01
CA LEU A 303 -19.94 29.02 -39.46
C LEU A 303 -18.45 28.80 -39.77
N PHE A 304 -18.01 29.14 -40.98
CA PHE A 304 -16.61 29.06 -41.36
C PHE A 304 -15.72 29.99 -40.53
N ILE A 305 -16.16 31.22 -40.28
CA ILE A 305 -15.44 32.19 -39.42
C ILE A 305 -15.35 31.67 -37.99
N ILE A 306 -16.41 31.08 -37.45
CA ILE A 306 -16.40 30.48 -36.10
C ILE A 306 -15.39 29.32 -36.02
N ILE A 307 -15.32 28.47 -37.05
CA ILE A 307 -14.33 27.37 -37.11
C ILE A 307 -12.91 27.93 -37.11
N LEU A 308 -12.61 28.95 -37.92
CA LEU A 308 -11.30 29.60 -37.96
C LEU A 308 -10.92 30.24 -36.62
N LEU A 309 -11.87 30.89 -35.93
CA LEU A 309 -11.61 31.45 -34.61
C LEU A 309 -11.29 30.36 -33.59
N LYS A 310 -12.02 29.23 -33.63
CA LYS A 310 -11.75 28.08 -32.75
C LYS A 310 -10.38 27.46 -33.01
N THR A 311 -9.95 27.31 -34.26
CA THR A 311 -8.61 26.77 -34.57
C THR A 311 -7.50 27.70 -34.09
N ILE A 312 -7.65 29.01 -34.26
CA ILE A 312 -6.70 30.00 -33.74
C ILE A 312 -6.61 29.94 -32.22
N ILE A 313 -7.75 29.88 -31.52
CA ILE A 313 -7.80 29.75 -30.06
C ILE A 313 -7.09 28.47 -29.60
N LEU A 314 -7.33 27.33 -30.28
CA LEU A 314 -6.66 26.06 -29.98
C LEU A 314 -5.14 26.15 -30.13
N ILE A 315 -4.65 26.78 -31.21
CA ILE A 315 -3.22 26.97 -31.47
C ILE A 315 -2.59 27.84 -30.38
N VAL A 316 -3.24 28.96 -30.02
CA VAL A 316 -2.76 29.86 -28.95
C VAL A 316 -2.75 29.16 -27.59
N PHE A 317 -3.80 28.39 -27.28
CA PHE A 317 -3.88 27.62 -26.04
C PHE A 317 -2.78 26.56 -25.96
N ASN A 318 -2.52 25.84 -27.06
CA ASN A 318 -1.43 24.86 -27.12
C ASN A 318 -0.06 25.51 -26.95
N LYS A 319 0.19 26.65 -27.61
CA LYS A 319 1.46 27.38 -27.49
C LYS A 319 1.66 27.96 -26.08
N LYS A 320 0.58 28.44 -25.45
CA LYS A 320 0.62 28.89 -24.05
C LYS A 320 0.88 27.73 -23.09
N LYS A 321 0.27 26.56 -23.33
CA LYS A 321 0.47 25.34 -22.52
C LYS A 321 1.93 24.85 -22.58
N GLU A 322 2.56 24.92 -23.74
CA GLU A 322 3.97 24.55 -23.91
C GLU A 322 4.90 25.50 -23.13
N ASN A 323 4.64 26.81 -23.20
CA ASN A 323 5.41 27.81 -22.45
C ASN A 323 5.31 27.63 -20.93
N VAL A 324 4.11 27.31 -20.41
CA VAL A 324 3.90 27.07 -18.96
C VAL A 324 4.68 25.84 -18.48
N LEU A 325 4.81 24.80 -19.32
CA LEU A 325 5.57 23.59 -18.96
C LEU A 325 7.09 23.86 -18.88
N THR A 326 7.59 24.82 -19.66
CA THR A 326 9.02 25.19 -19.69
C THR A 326 9.46 26.18 -18.61
N GLU A 327 8.53 26.84 -17.91
CA GLU A 327 8.86 27.85 -16.89
C GLU A 327 9.52 27.25 -15.63
N ASN A 328 9.22 25.99 -15.30
CA ASN A 328 9.74 25.31 -14.11
C ASN A 328 11.00 24.45 -14.38
N ILE A 329 11.56 24.50 -15.60
CA ILE A 329 12.71 23.66 -15.98
C ILE A 329 13.92 24.54 -16.27
N CYS A 330 15.00 24.34 -15.52
CA CYS A 330 16.25 25.08 -15.72
C CYS A 330 17.06 24.49 -16.89
N ILE A 331 16.78 24.96 -18.11
CA ILE A 331 17.55 24.64 -19.31
C ILE A 331 18.53 25.77 -19.60
N PHE A 332 19.81 25.43 -19.80
CA PHE A 332 20.86 26.39 -20.09
C PHE A 332 21.77 25.93 -21.24
N LYS A 333 22.44 26.89 -21.89
CA LYS A 333 23.44 26.59 -22.93
C LYS A 333 24.78 26.31 -22.27
N MET A 334 25.36 25.13 -22.52
CA MET A 334 26.62 24.70 -21.90
C MET A 334 27.78 25.67 -22.16
N LYS A 335 27.82 26.31 -23.34
CA LYS A 335 28.85 27.31 -23.69
C LYS A 335 28.79 28.59 -22.87
N ARG A 336 27.67 28.86 -22.19
CA ARG A 336 27.43 30.08 -21.39
C ARG A 336 27.40 29.79 -19.89
N SER A 337 27.55 28.54 -19.47
CA SER A 337 27.56 28.14 -18.07
C SER A 337 28.99 27.90 -17.58
N ASN A 338 29.21 28.11 -16.28
CA ASN A 338 30.48 27.78 -15.61
C ASN A 338 30.55 26.30 -15.20
N ILE A 339 29.52 25.50 -15.50
CA ILE A 339 29.45 24.07 -15.16
C ILE A 339 30.31 23.29 -16.15
N ILE A 340 31.30 22.55 -15.64
CA ILE A 340 32.16 21.67 -16.45
C ILE A 340 31.37 20.40 -16.77
N MET A 341 31.15 20.16 -18.06
CA MET A 341 30.43 18.98 -18.55
C MET A 341 31.43 17.97 -19.10
N THR A 342 31.37 16.74 -18.60
CA THR A 342 32.21 15.60 -18.99
C THR A 342 31.39 14.60 -19.78
N LYS A 343 32.04 13.78 -20.63
CA LYS A 343 31.33 12.75 -21.39
C LYS A 343 30.88 11.61 -20.48
N LEU A 344 29.58 11.35 -20.47
CA LEU A 344 29.00 10.15 -19.83
C LEU A 344 28.77 9.06 -20.88
N SER A 345 28.37 9.45 -22.09
CA SER A 345 28.39 8.63 -23.31
C SER A 345 28.78 9.49 -24.51
N ASP A 346 28.81 8.93 -25.72
CA ASP A 346 29.10 9.71 -26.94
C ASP A 346 28.08 10.84 -27.15
N ASP A 347 26.86 10.63 -26.68
CA ASP A 347 25.70 11.47 -26.95
C ASP A 347 25.29 12.37 -25.77
N ILE A 348 25.64 11.96 -24.55
CA ILE A 348 25.25 12.63 -23.31
C ILE A 348 26.49 13.12 -22.56
N LEU A 349 26.43 14.39 -22.16
CA LEU A 349 27.38 14.98 -21.22
C LEU A 349 26.75 15.11 -19.83
N SER A 350 27.54 15.11 -18.78
CA SER A 350 27.08 15.36 -17.41
C SER A 350 28.10 16.16 -16.60
N ASN A 351 27.63 16.86 -15.57
CA ASN A 351 28.52 17.53 -14.62
C ASN A 351 29.22 16.55 -13.67
N LYS A 352 28.66 15.34 -13.50
CA LYS A 352 29.13 14.29 -12.60
C LYS A 352 29.17 12.93 -13.30
N GLN A 353 30.18 12.12 -12.99
CA GLN A 353 30.28 10.73 -13.47
C GLN A 353 29.55 9.76 -12.52
N GLU A 354 29.36 10.17 -11.27
CA GLU A 354 28.70 9.43 -10.21
C GLU A 354 27.92 10.44 -9.34
N ILE A 355 26.71 10.06 -8.92
CA ILE A 355 25.86 10.86 -8.03
C ILE A 355 26.07 10.32 -6.62
N MET A 356 26.72 11.10 -5.77
CA MET A 356 26.92 10.79 -4.36
C MET A 356 25.90 11.56 -3.53
N PHE A 357 25.15 10.85 -2.68
CA PHE A 357 24.22 11.43 -1.72
C PHE A 357 24.86 11.43 -0.33
N GLY A 358 25.02 12.63 0.24
CA GLY A 358 25.77 12.84 1.49
C GLY A 358 27.29 12.92 1.25
N ASP A 359 28.00 13.31 2.30
CA ASP A 359 29.47 13.36 2.32
C ASP A 359 30.03 12.15 3.09
N ASP A 360 31.34 11.88 2.99
CA ASP A 360 32.00 10.76 3.70
C ASP A 360 31.82 10.81 5.23
N SER A 361 31.51 11.98 5.81
CA SER A 361 31.19 12.16 7.23
C SER A 361 29.69 12.12 7.56
N ASP A 362 28.85 12.40 6.57
CA ASP A 362 27.44 12.76 6.77
C ASP A 362 26.55 11.70 6.13
N LYS A 363 26.17 10.72 6.95
CA LYS A 363 25.24 9.66 6.56
C LYS A 363 23.85 10.23 6.31
N ILE A 364 23.20 9.76 5.26
CA ILE A 364 21.84 10.17 4.92
C ILE A 364 20.79 9.49 5.80
N HIS A 365 19.69 10.20 6.06
CA HIS A 365 18.60 9.70 6.89
C HIS A 365 17.72 8.70 6.16
N ILE A 366 17.23 7.71 6.89
CA ILE A 366 16.25 6.71 6.42
C ILE A 366 14.85 7.31 6.45
N GLU A 367 14.00 6.97 5.47
CA GLU A 367 12.65 7.51 5.26
C GLU A 367 12.58 9.03 5.02
N CYS A 368 13.71 9.65 4.70
CA CYS A 368 13.80 11.07 4.34
C CYS A 368 14.28 11.23 2.89
N GLU A 369 13.78 12.26 2.21
CA GLU A 369 14.25 12.60 0.86
C GLU A 369 15.58 13.34 0.92
N ASN A 370 16.60 12.77 0.29
CA ASN A 370 17.92 13.38 0.16
C ASN A 370 18.09 13.87 -1.28
N ARG A 371 18.30 15.18 -1.43
CA ARG A 371 18.35 15.85 -2.74
C ARG A 371 19.79 16.04 -3.20
N GLU A 372 20.05 15.74 -4.46
CA GLU A 372 21.30 16.04 -5.15
C GLU A 372 21.05 16.66 -6.53
N LEU A 373 21.91 17.59 -6.96
CA LEU A 373 21.81 18.22 -8.28
C LEU A 373 22.66 17.48 -9.31
N PHE A 374 22.04 17.18 -10.46
CA PHE A 374 22.66 16.48 -11.57
C PHE A 374 22.32 17.17 -12.89
N CYS A 375 23.34 17.65 -13.61
CA CYS A 375 23.15 18.31 -14.89
C CYS A 375 23.44 17.33 -16.03
N VAL A 376 22.52 17.26 -16.99
CA VAL A 376 22.64 16.39 -18.18
C VAL A 376 22.55 17.24 -19.44
N GLY A 377 23.52 17.07 -20.34
CA GLY A 377 23.70 17.86 -21.56
C GLY A 377 23.62 17.03 -22.83
N ASN A 378 23.09 17.65 -23.89
CA ASN A 378 22.99 17.07 -25.21
C ASN A 378 24.26 17.37 -26.04
N ASN A 379 25.02 16.32 -26.40
CA ASN A 379 26.18 16.42 -27.29
C ASN A 379 25.86 16.20 -28.78
N LYS A 380 24.66 15.71 -29.12
CA LYS A 380 24.22 15.54 -30.52
C LYS A 380 23.87 16.87 -31.16
N LYS A 381 23.83 16.87 -32.50
CA LYS A 381 23.30 17.98 -33.31
C LYS A 381 21.77 18.06 -33.28
N GLU A 382 21.12 16.93 -33.00
CA GLU A 382 19.68 16.76 -33.06
C GLU A 382 19.04 16.99 -31.68
N ASN A 383 17.74 17.30 -31.67
CA ASN A 383 16.99 17.50 -30.43
C ASN A 383 16.71 16.14 -29.80
N MET A 384 17.00 16.00 -28.51
CA MET A 384 16.75 14.76 -27.76
C MET A 384 15.76 14.98 -26.63
N LYS A 385 14.94 13.97 -26.38
CA LYS A 385 14.10 13.88 -25.20
C LYS A 385 14.79 13.00 -24.17
N LEU A 386 14.97 13.51 -22.95
CA LEU A 386 15.69 12.84 -21.88
C LEU A 386 14.76 12.51 -20.71
N GLN A 387 14.92 11.30 -20.19
CA GLN A 387 14.23 10.79 -19.00
C GLN A 387 15.21 10.01 -18.14
N ILE A 388 15.18 10.23 -16.83
CA ILE A 388 15.98 9.44 -15.86
C ILE A 388 15.04 8.42 -15.20
N THR A 389 15.50 7.18 -15.12
CA THR A 389 14.73 6.04 -14.61
C THR A 389 15.62 5.14 -13.75
N THR A 390 15.02 4.37 -12.84
CA THR A 390 15.69 3.35 -12.04
C THR A 390 15.34 1.94 -12.53
N LYS A 391 16.11 0.93 -12.11
CA LYS A 391 15.73 -0.48 -12.31
C LYS A 391 14.39 -0.76 -11.64
N GLU A 392 13.52 -1.49 -12.35
CA GLU A 392 12.28 -1.99 -11.78
C GLU A 392 12.57 -3.06 -10.71
N GLY A 393 11.80 -3.05 -9.61
CA GLY A 393 11.85 -4.09 -8.58
C GLY A 393 12.76 -3.82 -7.37
N CYS A 394 13.24 -2.59 -7.16
CA CYS A 394 13.92 -2.22 -5.91
C CYS A 394 12.90 -1.73 -4.86
N ASP A 395 12.79 -2.44 -3.73
CA ASP A 395 11.97 -2.07 -2.57
C ASP A 395 12.79 -1.45 -1.44
N LYS A 396 14.11 -1.35 -1.59
CA LYS A 396 15.04 -0.82 -0.58
C LYS A 396 15.12 0.70 -0.56
N TYR A 397 14.97 1.34 -1.71
CA TYR A 397 15.00 2.79 -1.83
C TYR A 397 14.14 3.28 -3.00
N LEU A 398 13.72 4.53 -2.93
CA LEU A 398 12.97 5.22 -3.98
C LEU A 398 13.80 6.35 -4.56
N ILE A 399 13.82 6.48 -5.88
CA ILE A 399 14.40 7.63 -6.58
C ILE A 399 13.32 8.32 -7.40
N ARG A 400 13.29 9.65 -7.30
CA ARG A 400 12.50 10.52 -8.18
C ARG A 400 13.37 11.65 -8.71
N THR A 401 13.01 12.18 -9.87
CA THR A 401 13.71 13.31 -10.47
C THR A 401 12.76 14.44 -10.84
N GLU A 402 13.22 15.68 -10.68
CA GLU A 402 12.56 16.87 -11.19
C GLU A 402 13.51 17.64 -12.12
N PRO A 403 13.17 17.84 -13.41
CA PRO A 403 11.98 17.35 -14.09
C PRO A 403 12.01 15.84 -14.36
N GLN A 404 10.84 15.23 -14.59
CA GLN A 404 10.76 13.82 -15.01
C GLN A 404 11.15 13.61 -16.48
N LEU A 405 10.97 14.65 -17.30
CA LEU A 405 11.13 14.56 -18.75
C LEU A 405 11.48 15.94 -19.30
N VAL A 406 12.53 16.01 -20.12
CA VAL A 406 12.98 17.27 -20.72
C VAL A 406 13.32 17.07 -22.19
N THR A 407 13.17 18.11 -23.00
CA THR A 407 13.66 18.13 -24.38
C THR A 407 14.82 19.11 -24.48
N LEU A 408 15.99 18.63 -24.92
CA LEU A 408 17.21 19.43 -25.05
C LEU A 408 17.59 19.60 -26.51
N LYS A 409 17.90 20.84 -26.91
CA LYS A 409 18.51 21.12 -28.22
C LYS A 409 20.01 20.84 -28.15
N SER A 410 20.65 20.80 -29.32
CA SER A 410 22.11 20.66 -29.42
C SER A 410 22.85 21.71 -28.59
N GLY A 411 23.74 21.26 -27.71
CA GLY A 411 24.56 22.13 -26.85
C GLY A 411 23.84 22.72 -25.64
N GLU A 412 22.61 22.29 -25.35
CA GLU A 412 21.87 22.63 -24.14
C GLU A 412 22.01 21.54 -23.07
N ALA A 413 21.87 21.93 -21.81
CA ALA A 413 21.83 21.07 -20.65
C ALA A 413 20.64 21.43 -19.76
N CYS A 414 20.13 20.44 -19.02
CA CYS A 414 19.10 20.62 -18.00
C CYS A 414 19.68 20.27 -16.65
N GLU A 415 19.33 21.05 -15.63
CA GLU A 415 19.52 20.69 -14.24
C GLU A 415 18.38 19.75 -13.79
N PHE A 416 18.74 18.61 -13.21
CA PHE A 416 17.82 17.68 -12.56
C PHE A 416 18.07 17.69 -11.06
N GLU A 417 17.00 17.83 -10.29
CA GLU A 417 16.97 17.50 -8.87
C GLU A 417 16.69 16.00 -8.75
N VAL A 418 17.67 15.24 -8.27
CA VAL A 418 17.53 13.80 -8.02
C VAL A 418 17.32 13.62 -6.53
N PHE A 419 16.23 12.95 -6.15
CA PHE A 419 15.88 12.68 -4.76
C PHE A 419 16.02 11.19 -4.48
N LEU A 420 16.72 10.84 -3.42
CA LEU A 420 16.89 9.47 -2.92
C LEU A 420 16.25 9.32 -1.55
N THR A 421 15.35 8.34 -1.41
CA THR A 421 14.71 7.97 -0.14
C THR A 421 15.04 6.52 0.19
N PRO A 422 16.01 6.25 1.09
CA PRO A 422 16.31 4.89 1.53
C PRO A 422 15.31 4.43 2.61
N PHE A 423 14.96 3.14 2.62
CA PHE A 423 14.01 2.57 3.59
C PHE A 423 14.64 1.68 4.66
N CYS A 424 15.93 1.36 4.53
CA CYS A 424 16.69 0.57 5.49
C CYS A 424 18.16 1.01 5.57
N THR A 425 18.87 0.53 6.58
CA THR A 425 20.31 0.72 6.74
C THR A 425 21.06 -0.03 5.64
N MET A 426 21.74 0.70 4.76
CA MET A 426 22.48 0.17 3.63
C MET A 426 23.69 1.02 3.25
N ASN A 427 24.64 0.39 2.55
CA ASN A 427 25.65 1.07 1.75
C ASN A 427 25.28 0.91 0.27
N LEU A 428 24.58 1.92 -0.28
CA LEU A 428 24.04 1.88 -1.62
C LEU A 428 25.14 2.08 -2.66
N CYS A 429 25.25 1.15 -3.60
CA CYS A 429 26.03 1.27 -4.82
C CYS A 429 25.25 0.62 -5.97
N ASP A 430 24.50 1.41 -6.73
CA ASP A 430 23.73 0.93 -7.90
C ASP A 430 23.86 1.91 -9.08
N GLU A 431 23.13 1.65 -10.17
CA GLU A 431 23.12 2.44 -11.39
C GLU A 431 21.69 2.85 -11.77
N ILE A 432 21.52 4.12 -12.14
CA ILE A 432 20.28 4.65 -12.74
C ILE A 432 20.47 4.84 -14.24
N MET A 433 19.39 4.74 -15.00
CA MET A 433 19.39 4.76 -16.45
C MET A 433 18.86 6.08 -16.98
N ILE A 434 19.65 6.75 -17.82
CA ILE A 434 19.27 7.92 -18.60
C ILE A 434 18.84 7.43 -19.98
N ILE A 435 17.57 7.61 -20.31
CA ILE A 435 16.99 7.27 -21.61
C ILE A 435 16.97 8.54 -22.46
N SER A 436 17.71 8.53 -23.57
CA SER A 436 17.66 9.56 -24.61
C SER A 436 16.87 9.04 -25.82
N LEU A 437 15.91 9.83 -26.28
CA LEU A 437 15.17 9.58 -27.51
C LEU A 437 15.47 10.70 -28.51
N ASP A 438 16.03 10.31 -29.64
CA ASP A 438 16.17 11.18 -30.80
C ASP A 438 14.79 11.41 -31.45
N LEU A 439 14.36 12.67 -31.51
CA LEU A 439 13.03 13.05 -32.01
C LEU A 439 12.91 12.95 -33.55
N ILE A 440 14.03 12.93 -34.28
CA ILE A 440 14.03 12.86 -35.75
C ILE A 440 14.20 11.41 -36.19
N ASN A 441 15.21 10.73 -35.66
CA ASN A 441 15.52 9.35 -36.05
C ASN A 441 14.70 8.29 -35.30
N GLY A 442 14.00 8.68 -34.21
CA GLY A 442 13.23 7.77 -33.37
C GLY A 442 14.08 6.77 -32.59
N LYS A 443 15.42 6.91 -32.61
CA LYS A 443 16.36 6.00 -31.96
C LYS A 443 16.40 6.28 -30.46
N LYS A 444 16.20 5.22 -29.67
CA LYS A 444 16.36 5.25 -28.21
C LYS A 444 17.75 4.74 -27.83
N GLU A 445 18.42 5.46 -26.96
CA GLU A 445 19.69 5.09 -26.36
C GLU A 445 19.56 5.16 -24.84
N THR A 446 20.31 4.31 -24.14
CA THR A 446 20.27 4.24 -22.69
C THR A 446 21.69 4.29 -22.16
N THR A 447 21.95 5.25 -21.28
CA THR A 447 23.25 5.45 -20.62
C THR A 447 23.07 5.25 -19.13
N SER A 448 23.93 4.47 -18.47
CA SER A 448 23.89 4.31 -17.01
C SER A 448 24.76 5.36 -16.30
N VAL A 449 24.35 5.77 -15.11
CA VAL A 449 25.14 6.59 -14.18
C VAL A 449 25.09 5.97 -12.79
N LYS A 450 26.24 5.90 -12.14
CA LYS A 450 26.37 5.29 -10.81
C LYS A 450 25.80 6.21 -9.73
N ILE A 451 25.15 5.60 -8.75
CA ILE A 451 24.66 6.26 -7.54
C ILE A 451 25.32 5.63 -6.32
N LYS A 452 25.72 6.46 -5.37
CA LYS A 452 26.27 6.03 -4.08
C LYS A 452 25.62 6.78 -2.93
N ALA A 453 25.34 6.06 -1.85
CA ALA A 453 24.85 6.66 -0.62
C ALA A 453 25.16 5.78 0.57
N GLN A 454 25.44 6.38 1.73
CA GLN A 454 25.57 5.66 2.98
C GLN A 454 24.53 6.15 3.97
N THR A 455 23.69 5.25 4.47
CA THR A 455 22.62 5.60 5.42
C THR A 455 23.08 5.51 6.87
N GLU A 456 22.34 6.16 7.77
CA GLU A 456 22.48 5.95 9.21
C GLU A 456 22.08 4.53 9.65
N ASN A 457 22.49 4.17 10.87
CA ASN A 457 22.09 2.90 11.47
C ASN A 457 20.67 3.02 12.04
N SER A 458 19.81 2.08 11.69
CA SER A 458 18.41 2.02 12.10
C SER A 458 18.01 0.59 12.48
N THR A 459 16.81 0.44 13.01
CA THR A 459 16.18 -0.86 13.26
C THR A 459 15.68 -1.53 11.97
N ARG A 460 15.63 -0.79 10.86
CA ARG A 460 15.32 -1.33 9.53
C ARG A 460 16.60 -1.76 8.84
N LEU A 461 16.83 -3.06 8.73
CA LEU A 461 18.08 -3.62 8.20
C LEU A 461 17.93 -3.95 6.71
N ASP A 462 19.01 -3.82 5.94
CA ASP A 462 19.08 -4.43 4.62
C ASP A 462 19.11 -5.95 4.78
N TYR A 463 18.08 -6.61 4.22
CA TYR A 463 17.93 -8.06 4.32
C TYR A 463 18.97 -8.82 3.48
N ASP A 464 19.58 -8.19 2.46
CA ASP A 464 20.65 -8.83 1.69
C ASP A 464 21.99 -8.91 2.46
N GLU A 465 22.17 -8.07 3.49
CA GLU A 465 23.32 -8.15 4.40
C GLU A 465 23.16 -9.25 5.46
N LEU A 466 21.97 -9.84 5.60
CA LEU A 466 21.68 -10.92 6.53
C LEU A 466 22.05 -12.27 5.91
N ILE A 467 23.18 -12.84 6.34
CA ILE A 467 23.65 -14.14 5.84
C ILE A 467 23.24 -15.23 6.83
N GLU A 468 22.42 -16.18 6.39
CA GLU A 468 22.03 -17.36 7.17
C GLU A 468 23.12 -18.43 7.13
N ASP A 469 23.56 -18.90 8.31
CA ASP A 469 24.56 -19.97 8.42
C ASP A 469 23.89 -21.31 8.81
N LYS A 470 23.32 -21.37 10.03
CA LYS A 470 22.84 -22.63 10.62
C LYS A 470 21.50 -22.42 11.31
N LYS A 471 20.51 -23.23 10.96
CA LYS A 471 19.24 -23.30 11.70
C LYS A 471 19.48 -23.68 13.16
N LEU A 472 19.05 -22.83 14.08
CA LEU A 472 19.15 -23.03 15.53
C LEU A 472 17.90 -23.73 16.07
N GLY A 473 16.73 -23.44 15.51
CA GLY A 473 15.47 -24.05 15.92
C GLY A 473 14.31 -23.60 15.06
N GLU A 474 13.23 -24.38 15.09
CA GLU A 474 11.94 -24.08 14.46
C GLU A 474 10.84 -24.32 15.48
N GLY A 475 9.89 -23.39 15.54
CA GLY A 475 8.69 -23.54 16.36
C GLY A 475 7.48 -22.93 15.67
N SER A 476 6.36 -22.86 16.38
CA SER A 476 5.11 -22.27 15.86
C SER A 476 5.23 -20.77 15.51
N PHE A 477 6.31 -20.10 15.93
CA PHE A 477 6.55 -18.67 15.74
C PHE A 477 7.66 -18.36 14.70
N GLY A 478 8.01 -19.33 13.85
CA GLY A 478 9.02 -19.16 12.80
C GLY A 478 10.31 -19.94 13.05
N ILE A 479 11.26 -19.74 12.15
CA ILE A 479 12.56 -20.41 12.16
C ILE A 479 13.62 -19.41 12.60
N VAL A 480 14.46 -19.81 13.56
CA VAL A 480 15.61 -19.03 14.00
C VAL A 480 16.88 -19.63 13.42
N TYR A 481 17.65 -18.81 12.73
CA TYR A 481 18.96 -19.11 12.18
C TYR A 481 20.03 -18.40 12.98
N LYS A 482 21.18 -19.05 13.16
CA LYS A 482 22.44 -18.37 13.41
C LYS A 482 22.90 -17.84 12.06
N GLY A 483 23.33 -16.58 12.04
CA GLY A 483 23.83 -15.96 10.83
C GLY A 483 24.82 -14.85 11.13
N LYS A 484 25.12 -14.05 10.11
CA LYS A 484 25.99 -12.89 10.19
C LYS A 484 25.29 -11.65 9.67
N TYR A 485 25.54 -10.53 10.33
CA TYR A 485 25.17 -9.19 9.89
C TYR A 485 26.37 -8.28 10.11
N GLN A 486 26.88 -7.67 9.04
CA GLN A 486 28.08 -6.80 9.09
C GLN A 486 29.27 -7.42 9.85
N GLY A 487 29.52 -8.72 9.62
CA GLY A 487 30.58 -9.49 10.27
C GLY A 487 30.28 -9.97 11.70
N ASN A 488 29.23 -9.45 12.33
CA ASN A 488 28.82 -9.87 13.68
C ASN A 488 27.95 -11.12 13.61
N THR A 489 28.16 -12.05 14.54
CA THR A 489 27.30 -13.23 14.68
C THR A 489 25.97 -12.83 15.31
N VAL A 490 24.87 -13.11 14.63
CA VAL A 490 23.51 -12.73 15.04
C VAL A 490 22.55 -13.94 14.98
N ALA A 491 21.41 -13.82 15.68
CA ALA A 491 20.28 -14.71 15.51
C ALA A 491 19.25 -14.05 14.57
N ILE A 492 19.03 -14.65 13.41
CA ILE A 492 18.08 -14.19 12.38
C ILE A 492 16.78 -14.97 12.57
N LYS A 493 15.69 -14.27 12.91
CA LYS A 493 14.37 -14.87 13.00
C LYS A 493 13.55 -14.45 11.77
N LYS A 494 13.11 -15.43 10.99
CA LYS A 494 12.17 -15.23 9.88
C LYS A 494 10.72 -15.38 10.33
#